data_AF-A0A1F2W9A8-F1
#
_entry.id   AF-A0A1F2W9A8-F1
#
_cell.length_a   1.000
_cell.length_b   1.000
_cell.length_c   1.000
_cell.angle_alpha   90.00
_cell.angle_beta   90.00
_cell.angle_gamma   90.00
#
_symmetry.space_group_name_H-M   'P 1'
#
loop_
_entity.id
_entity.type
_entity.pdbx_description
1 polymer ?
#
loop_
_entity_poly.entity_id
_entity_poly.type
_entity_poly.pdbx_seq_one_letter_code
_entity_poly.pdbx_strand_id
1 'polypeptide(L)'
;MEIVKKNSSGEKVTDIQRRLKLLGYNLGVTDIDGIFGTETENATRKFQQDRGLLVTGVIDYETWQELVDAGYKIGERMLYLKHPPFRGDDVRTLQVWLKTLGFYSYDENGIFSEKTQQALVGFQKDMNIADDGIAGEETIQSLKGLKRIIISKETSQFPLIKSPDRKKELRENKIILDYSENIEDMNSSDKYLNEKIYICRSVVNFCRDILTRYDIETLLSISIDEKHNLFLSDRIEYANRSNADLLVSINLNYSIDKDANGCSCFYFKGLKSHSIPGYRIANLIQDRITGNLKVQDCRVHGANYAILKETNMTSVMVEPAFISNPKERERLKESGYQIKISENIVEAILEYLSDQ
;
A
#
# COMPACT_ATOMS: atom_id res chain seq x y z
N MET A 1 12.79 -11.61 -1.97
CA MET A 1 13.39 -12.04 -0.68
C MET A 1 12.85 -13.43 -0.37
N GLU A 2 13.56 -14.28 0.36
CA GLU A 2 13.00 -15.58 0.78
C GLU A 2 12.09 -15.38 2.00
N ILE A 3 10.89 -15.98 1.96
CA ILE A 3 9.89 -15.90 3.03
C ILE A 3 10.42 -16.54 4.31
N VAL A 4 10.25 -15.85 5.44
CA VAL A 4 10.59 -16.39 6.78
C VAL A 4 9.31 -16.59 7.59
N LYS A 5 9.14 -17.78 8.16
CA LYS A 5 7.92 -18.17 8.88
C LYS A 5 8.25 -19.11 10.03
N LYS A 6 7.22 -19.58 10.75
CA LYS A 6 7.38 -20.56 11.83
C LYS A 6 8.25 -21.75 11.39
N ASN A 7 9.18 -22.13 12.26
CA ASN A 7 10.21 -23.17 12.06
C ASN A 7 11.36 -22.80 11.10
N SER A 8 11.37 -21.59 10.53
CA SER A 8 12.59 -21.06 9.91
C SER A 8 13.67 -20.81 10.98
N SER A 9 14.94 -20.90 10.59
CA SER A 9 16.08 -20.58 11.47
C SER A 9 17.25 -19.96 10.71
N GLY A 10 18.18 -19.34 11.44
CA GLY A 10 19.44 -18.78 10.91
C GLY A 10 19.53 -17.25 10.96
N GLU A 11 20.56 -16.70 10.32
CA GLU A 11 20.92 -15.27 10.36
C GLU A 11 19.76 -14.31 10.03
N LYS A 12 18.92 -14.65 9.05
CA LYS A 12 17.74 -13.84 8.71
C LYS A 12 16.75 -13.74 9.88
N VAL A 13 16.51 -14.86 10.57
CA VAL A 13 15.63 -14.90 11.75
C VAL A 13 16.23 -14.07 12.87
N THR A 14 17.55 -14.15 13.07
CA THR A 14 18.28 -13.31 14.03
C THR A 14 18.06 -11.83 13.76
N ASP A 15 18.13 -11.36 12.50
CA ASP A 15 17.91 -9.95 12.18
C ASP A 15 16.44 -9.53 12.36
N ILE A 16 15.48 -10.39 11.98
CA ILE A 16 14.04 -10.17 12.22
C ILE A 16 13.77 -10.00 13.72
N GLN A 17 14.24 -10.95 14.54
CA GLN A 17 14.10 -10.90 15.99
C GLN A 17 14.76 -9.65 16.57
N ARG A 18 15.96 -9.28 16.09
CA ARG A 18 16.64 -8.04 16.53
C ARG A 18 15.79 -6.81 16.28
N ARG A 19 15.23 -6.68 15.08
CA ARG A 19 14.39 -5.53 14.70
C ARG A 19 13.10 -5.50 15.49
N LEU A 20 12.38 -6.63 15.57
CA LEU A 20 11.16 -6.74 16.38
C LEU A 20 11.42 -6.34 17.84
N LYS A 21 12.52 -6.82 18.43
CA LYS A 21 12.91 -6.48 19.80
C LYS A 21 13.27 -4.99 19.95
N LEU A 22 14.01 -4.40 19.01
CA LEU A 22 14.32 -2.96 18.99
C LEU A 22 13.07 -2.09 18.87
N LEU A 23 12.04 -2.58 18.18
CA LEU A 23 10.74 -1.94 18.05
C LEU A 23 9.82 -2.19 19.26
N GLY A 24 10.26 -2.97 20.24
CA GLY A 24 9.55 -3.22 21.50
C GLY A 24 8.57 -4.39 21.49
N TYR A 25 8.58 -5.23 20.45
CA TYR A 25 7.75 -6.43 20.42
C TYR A 25 8.34 -7.54 21.32
N ASN A 26 7.47 -8.19 22.08
CA ASN A 26 7.86 -9.27 22.97
C ASN A 26 8.08 -10.57 22.18
N LEU A 27 9.28 -11.15 22.28
CA LEU A 27 9.64 -12.42 21.62
C LEU A 27 9.57 -13.63 22.56
N GLY A 28 9.18 -13.46 23.82
CA GLY A 28 9.12 -14.53 24.82
C GLY A 28 10.46 -15.13 25.23
N VAL A 29 11.56 -14.72 24.57
CA VAL A 29 12.94 -15.10 24.87
C VAL A 29 13.75 -13.86 25.25
N THR A 30 14.64 -14.01 26.23
CA THR A 30 15.56 -12.94 26.63
C THR A 30 16.61 -12.65 25.55
N ASP A 31 17.10 -13.69 24.88
CA ASP A 31 18.13 -13.58 23.84
C ASP A 31 17.63 -14.03 22.48
N ILE A 32 18.21 -13.45 21.43
CA ILE A 32 17.92 -13.79 20.04
C ILE A 32 18.54 -15.16 19.76
N ASP A 33 17.70 -16.16 19.50
CA ASP A 33 18.11 -17.55 19.28
C ASP A 33 18.21 -17.92 17.79
N GLY A 34 17.76 -17.05 16.89
CA GLY A 34 17.72 -17.31 15.46
C GLY A 34 16.69 -18.38 15.09
N ILE A 35 15.70 -18.65 15.94
CA ILE A 35 14.63 -19.63 15.72
C ILE A 35 13.28 -18.91 15.63
N PHE A 36 12.57 -19.11 14.52
CA PHE A 36 11.26 -18.52 14.32
C PHE A 36 10.20 -19.39 15.00
N GLY A 37 10.14 -19.31 16.33
CA GLY A 37 9.17 -20.02 17.16
C GLY A 37 7.80 -19.34 17.23
N THR A 38 6.91 -19.87 18.07
CA THR A 38 5.56 -19.33 18.29
C THR A 38 5.55 -17.88 18.75
N GLU A 39 6.48 -17.48 19.60
CA GLU A 39 6.51 -16.10 20.11
C GLU A 39 7.03 -15.11 19.06
N THR A 40 8.00 -15.49 18.22
CA THR A 40 8.42 -14.70 17.05
C THR A 40 7.27 -14.54 16.05
N GLU A 41 6.47 -15.59 15.84
CA GLU A 41 5.26 -15.53 15.02
C GLU A 41 4.22 -14.57 15.61
N ASN A 42 3.94 -14.66 16.91
CA ASN A 42 3.00 -13.77 17.61
C ASN A 42 3.46 -12.31 17.55
N ALA A 43 4.75 -12.04 17.76
CA ALA A 43 5.34 -10.72 17.62
C ALA A 43 5.22 -10.19 16.18
N THR A 44 5.43 -11.05 15.18
CA THR A 44 5.26 -10.71 13.77
C THR A 44 3.82 -10.34 13.46
N ARG A 45 2.84 -11.14 13.93
CA ARG A 45 1.41 -10.83 13.77
C ARG A 45 1.04 -9.50 14.41
N LYS A 46 1.54 -9.26 15.62
CA LYS A 46 1.31 -8.00 16.32
C LYS A 46 1.92 -6.82 15.56
N PHE A 47 3.14 -6.96 15.05
CA PHE A 47 3.79 -5.95 14.21
C PHE A 47 2.97 -5.67 12.95
N GLN A 48 2.56 -6.71 12.21
CA GLN A 48 1.71 -6.56 11.02
C GLN A 48 0.41 -5.82 11.35
N GLN A 49 -0.24 -6.19 12.45
CA GLN A 49 -1.46 -5.53 12.91
C GLN A 49 -1.21 -4.05 13.24
N ASP A 50 -0.18 -3.74 14.03
CA ASP A 50 0.15 -2.38 14.46
C ASP A 50 0.60 -1.50 13.27
N ARG A 51 1.11 -2.10 12.19
CA ARG A 51 1.53 -1.42 10.96
C ARG A 51 0.47 -1.39 9.85
N GLY A 52 -0.71 -1.97 10.05
CA GLY A 52 -1.76 -2.01 9.04
C GLY A 52 -1.39 -2.86 7.81
N LEU A 53 -0.65 -3.95 8.04
CA LEU A 53 -0.34 -4.99 7.06
C LEU A 53 -1.29 -6.18 7.22
N LEU A 54 -1.28 -7.09 6.24
CA LEU A 54 -1.99 -8.37 6.36
C LEU A 54 -1.36 -9.19 7.49
N VAL A 55 -2.19 -9.65 8.43
CA VAL A 55 -1.72 -10.35 9.64
C VAL A 55 -1.49 -11.83 9.37
N THR A 56 -0.48 -12.15 8.56
CA THR A 56 -0.15 -13.52 8.13
C THR A 56 0.68 -14.29 9.16
N GLY A 57 1.43 -13.59 10.01
CA GLY A 57 2.45 -14.18 10.90
C GLY A 57 3.73 -14.60 10.18
N VAL A 58 3.89 -14.15 8.94
CA VAL A 58 4.99 -14.48 8.04
C VAL A 58 5.74 -13.21 7.69
N ILE A 59 7.06 -13.27 7.56
CA ILE A 59 7.89 -12.18 7.04
C ILE A 59 8.10 -12.41 5.55
N ASP A 60 7.25 -11.78 4.76
CA ASP A 60 7.39 -11.61 3.31
C ASP A 60 8.20 -10.34 2.97
N TYR A 61 8.30 -9.99 1.69
CA TYR A 61 9.02 -8.78 1.28
C TYR A 61 8.44 -7.51 1.89
N GLU A 62 7.10 -7.39 1.92
CA GLU A 62 6.43 -6.20 2.44
C GLU A 62 6.63 -6.04 3.95
N THR A 63 6.43 -7.12 4.71
CA THR A 63 6.62 -7.13 6.17
C THR A 63 8.07 -6.86 6.52
N TRP A 64 9.03 -7.43 5.76
CA TRP A 64 10.44 -7.14 5.94
C TRP A 64 10.77 -5.68 5.68
N GLN A 65 10.30 -5.14 4.55
CA GLN A 65 10.57 -3.75 4.19
C GLN A 65 10.02 -2.80 5.25
N GLU A 66 8.80 -3.03 5.73
CA GLU A 66 8.20 -2.23 6.79
C GLU A 66 8.95 -2.36 8.12
N LEU A 67 9.49 -3.55 8.42
CA LEU A 67 10.32 -3.80 9.61
C LEU A 67 11.65 -3.05 9.54
N VAL A 68 12.23 -2.92 8.34
CA VAL A 68 13.41 -2.10 8.07
C VAL A 68 13.07 -0.62 8.21
N ASP A 69 12.00 -0.16 7.56
CA ASP A 69 11.54 1.23 7.56
C ASP A 69 11.25 1.73 8.99
N ALA A 70 10.61 0.89 9.82
CA ALA A 70 10.29 1.20 11.21
C ALA A 70 11.53 1.40 12.09
N GLY A 71 12.68 0.88 11.67
CA GLY A 71 13.94 0.99 12.41
C GLY A 71 14.61 2.36 12.32
N TYR A 72 14.23 3.22 11.36
CA TYR A 72 14.87 4.52 11.17
C TYR A 72 14.16 5.62 11.95
N LYS A 73 14.88 6.35 12.81
CA LYS A 73 14.33 7.49 13.56
C LYS A 73 14.85 8.83 13.04
N ILE A 74 14.00 9.85 13.13
CA ILE A 74 14.31 11.19 12.64
C ILE A 74 15.59 11.75 13.30
N GLY A 75 16.56 12.12 12.47
CA GLY A 75 17.86 12.63 12.88
C GLY A 75 18.95 11.59 13.11
N GLU A 76 18.69 10.29 12.92
CA GLU A 76 19.75 9.25 12.96
C GLU A 76 20.57 9.19 11.67
N ARG A 77 20.03 9.72 10.57
CA ARG A 77 20.72 9.87 9.29
C ARG A 77 20.34 11.19 8.62
N MET A 78 21.25 11.70 7.80
CA MET A 78 21.03 12.86 6.96
C MET A 78 20.15 12.47 5.76
N LEU A 79 19.00 13.13 5.61
CA LEU A 79 18.08 12.87 4.49
C LEU A 79 18.28 13.92 3.39
N TYR A 80 18.37 13.47 2.15
CA TYR A 80 18.52 14.32 0.96
C TYR A 80 18.02 13.56 -0.27
N LEU A 81 17.75 14.26 -1.36
CA LEU A 81 17.31 13.62 -2.59
C LEU A 81 18.44 12.75 -3.18
N LYS A 82 18.16 11.46 -3.41
CA LYS A 82 19.09 10.51 -4.03
C LYS A 82 18.35 9.38 -4.74
N HIS A 83 19.10 8.56 -5.47
CA HIS A 83 18.59 7.36 -6.13
C HIS A 83 19.33 6.10 -5.63
N PRO A 84 18.63 5.06 -5.12
CA PRO A 84 17.20 5.04 -4.77
C PRO A 84 16.89 5.99 -3.60
N PRO A 85 15.66 6.53 -3.50
CA PRO A 85 15.29 7.51 -2.48
C PRO A 85 15.40 6.92 -1.08
N PHE A 86 15.62 7.79 -0.07
CA PHE A 86 15.49 7.36 1.31
C PHE A 86 14.05 6.94 1.61
N ARG A 87 13.92 5.89 2.42
CA ARG A 87 12.65 5.36 2.88
C ARG A 87 12.71 4.99 4.36
N GLY A 88 11.66 5.29 5.11
CA GLY A 88 11.57 4.92 6.53
C GLY A 88 10.62 5.78 7.35
N ASP A 89 10.47 5.42 8.62
CA ASP A 89 9.66 6.16 9.60
C ASP A 89 10.22 7.56 9.89
N ASP A 90 11.53 7.74 9.74
CA ASP A 90 12.20 9.04 9.80
C ASP A 90 11.74 9.98 8.68
N VAL A 91 11.70 9.50 7.44
CA VAL A 91 11.18 10.26 6.30
C VAL A 91 9.70 10.57 6.49
N ARG A 92 8.90 9.59 6.96
CA ARG A 92 7.48 9.81 7.25
C ARG A 92 7.29 10.86 8.33
N THR A 93 8.11 10.83 9.38
CA THR A 93 8.10 11.82 10.45
C THR A 93 8.41 13.21 9.90
N LEU A 94 9.43 13.34 9.05
CA LEU A 94 9.76 14.59 8.37
C LEU A 94 8.58 15.12 7.54
N GLN A 95 7.97 14.27 6.71
CA GLN A 95 6.81 14.62 5.90
C GLN A 95 5.64 15.09 6.78
N VAL A 96 5.33 14.40 7.87
CA VAL A 96 4.29 14.82 8.84
C VAL A 96 4.61 16.18 9.45
N TRP A 97 5.87 16.44 9.80
CA TRP A 97 6.27 17.73 10.37
C TRP A 97 6.10 18.86 9.37
N LEU A 98 6.66 18.72 8.17
CA LEU A 98 6.52 19.71 7.09
C LEU A 98 5.05 19.95 6.73
N LYS A 99 4.24 18.90 6.71
CA LYS A 99 2.80 18.94 6.45
C LYS A 99 2.05 19.72 7.51
N THR A 100 2.34 19.46 8.78
CA THR A 100 1.72 20.16 9.92
C THR A 100 2.07 21.65 9.94
N LEU A 101 3.25 21.99 9.41
CA LEU A 101 3.74 23.35 9.26
C LEU A 101 3.24 24.04 7.98
N GLY A 102 2.57 23.33 7.07
CA GLY A 102 1.99 23.88 5.84
C GLY A 102 2.91 23.84 4.60
N PHE A 103 4.09 23.22 4.70
CA PHE A 103 5.05 23.14 3.59
C PHE A 103 4.85 21.92 2.69
N TYR A 104 4.26 20.84 3.21
CA TYR A 104 4.10 19.59 2.47
C TYR A 104 2.63 19.28 2.21
N SER A 105 2.30 19.14 0.92
CA SER A 105 0.94 18.96 0.47
C SER A 105 0.68 17.59 -0.19
N TYR A 106 1.36 16.54 0.26
CA TYR A 106 1.21 15.18 -0.30
C TYR A 106 1.15 14.13 0.81
N ASP A 107 1.04 12.86 0.44
CA ASP A 107 0.94 11.74 1.37
C ASP A 107 2.28 11.47 2.08
N GLU A 108 2.22 11.21 3.39
CA GLU A 108 3.38 10.83 4.20
C GLU A 108 3.75 9.35 4.00
N ASN A 109 4.01 8.98 2.76
CA ASN A 109 4.35 7.64 2.36
C ASN A 109 5.69 7.14 2.93
N GLY A 110 6.50 8.04 3.47
CA GLY A 110 7.81 7.75 4.03
C GLY A 110 8.89 7.59 2.97
N ILE A 111 8.71 8.17 1.77
CA ILE A 111 9.70 8.21 0.68
C ILE A 111 10.19 9.64 0.45
N PHE A 112 11.51 9.84 0.48
CA PHE A 112 12.12 11.14 0.26
C PHE A 112 12.21 11.43 -1.24
N SER A 113 11.10 11.91 -1.78
CA SER A 113 10.94 12.32 -3.18
C SER A 113 11.30 13.79 -3.41
N GLU A 114 11.33 14.23 -4.68
CA GLU A 114 11.47 15.63 -5.06
C GLU A 114 10.44 16.54 -4.37
N LYS A 115 9.19 16.08 -4.23
CA LYS A 115 8.13 16.77 -3.49
C LYS A 115 8.51 17.02 -2.02
N THR A 116 9.17 16.03 -1.40
CA THR A 116 9.64 16.13 0.00
C THR A 116 10.80 17.11 0.09
N GLN A 117 11.74 17.07 -0.86
CA GLN A 117 12.86 18.01 -0.94
C GLN A 117 12.35 19.45 -1.14
N GLN A 118 11.41 19.68 -2.06
CA GLN A 118 10.84 21.01 -2.32
C GLN A 118 10.17 21.60 -1.08
N ALA A 119 9.38 20.80 -0.35
CA ALA A 119 8.78 21.22 0.91
C ALA A 119 9.84 21.55 1.97
N LEU A 120 10.93 20.78 2.02
CA LEU A 120 12.04 21.02 2.94
C LEU A 120 12.76 22.33 2.63
N VAL A 121 13.05 22.61 1.35
CA VAL A 121 13.62 23.88 0.90
C VAL A 121 12.72 25.05 1.29
N GLY A 122 11.40 24.93 1.10
CA GLY A 122 10.44 25.94 1.53
C GLY A 122 10.51 26.22 3.04
N PHE A 123 10.52 25.15 3.85
CA PHE A 123 10.69 25.27 5.29
C PHE A 123 12.02 25.93 5.69
N GLN A 124 13.13 25.51 5.07
CA GLN A 124 14.46 26.04 5.35
C GLN A 124 14.56 27.54 5.07
N LYS A 125 13.96 27.99 3.95
CA LYS A 125 13.85 29.43 3.61
C LYS A 125 13.11 30.22 4.68
N ASP A 126 11.95 29.72 5.12
CA ASP A 126 11.12 30.39 6.13
C ASP A 126 11.79 30.42 7.51
N MET A 127 12.63 29.43 7.82
CA MET A 127 13.43 29.39 9.05
C MET A 127 14.75 30.16 8.96
N ASN A 128 15.09 30.72 7.80
CA ASN A 128 16.33 31.44 7.54
C ASN A 128 17.59 30.59 7.86
N ILE A 129 17.57 29.32 7.43
CA ILE A 129 18.71 28.38 7.46
C ILE A 129 19.11 28.01 6.03
N ALA A 130 20.17 27.20 5.85
CA ALA A 130 20.58 26.74 4.51
C ALA A 130 19.43 26.02 3.80
N ASP A 131 19.08 26.45 2.58
CA ASP A 131 17.94 25.98 1.77
C ASP A 131 18.32 24.90 0.74
N ASP A 132 19.23 24.03 1.15
CA ASP A 132 19.82 22.97 0.33
C ASP A 132 18.93 21.72 0.14
N GLY A 133 17.77 21.68 0.80
CA GLY A 133 16.88 20.53 0.79
C GLY A 133 17.44 19.31 1.52
N ILE A 134 18.39 19.51 2.45
CA ILE A 134 19.01 18.47 3.27
C ILE A 134 18.48 18.54 4.70
N ALA A 135 17.95 17.41 5.20
CA ALA A 135 17.56 17.26 6.59
C ALA A 135 18.81 16.88 7.44
N GLY A 136 19.75 17.82 7.53
CA GLY A 136 20.93 17.75 8.39
C GLY A 136 20.64 18.18 9.82
N GLU A 137 21.69 18.30 10.64
CA GLU A 137 21.54 18.60 12.07
C GLU A 137 20.77 19.91 12.34
N GLU A 138 21.12 21.01 11.67
CA GLU A 138 20.46 22.31 11.81
C GLU A 138 18.97 22.26 11.44
N THR A 139 18.65 21.65 10.30
CA THR A 139 17.27 21.45 9.82
C THR A 139 16.45 20.61 10.82
N ILE A 140 17.02 19.52 11.33
CA ILE A 140 16.34 18.64 12.29
C ILE A 140 16.16 19.32 13.65
N GLN A 141 17.15 20.11 14.12
CA GLN A 141 17.02 20.88 15.36
C GLN A 141 15.92 21.93 15.24
N SER A 142 15.86 22.66 14.12
CA SER A 142 14.82 23.65 13.83
C SER A 142 13.42 23.01 13.86
N LEU A 143 13.23 21.87 13.18
CA LEU A 143 11.98 21.13 13.20
C LEU A 143 11.60 20.61 14.60
N LYS A 144 12.58 20.09 15.36
CA LYS A 144 12.37 19.62 16.75
C LYS A 144 11.94 20.77 17.67
N GLY A 145 12.45 21.99 17.46
CA GLY A 145 12.01 23.19 18.19
C GLY A 145 10.52 23.48 18.03
N LEU A 146 9.92 23.09 16.89
CA LEU A 146 8.51 23.28 16.57
C LEU A 146 7.61 22.12 17.00
N LYS A 147 8.16 21.09 17.67
CA LYS A 147 7.45 19.85 18.05
C LYS A 147 6.15 20.11 18.82
N ARG A 148 6.11 21.15 19.67
CA ARG A 148 4.88 21.52 20.41
C ARG A 148 3.73 21.91 19.48
N ILE A 149 4.01 22.74 18.47
CA ILE A 149 3.02 23.16 17.45
C ILE A 149 2.57 21.95 16.62
N ILE A 150 3.53 21.10 16.25
CA ILE A 150 3.30 19.89 15.45
C ILE A 150 2.39 18.90 16.18
N ILE A 151 2.54 18.76 17.50
CA ILE A 151 1.70 17.86 18.30
C ILE A 151 0.30 18.44 18.53
N SER A 152 0.19 19.77 18.72
CA SER A 152 -1.09 20.41 19.06
C SER A 152 -2.05 20.59 17.89
N LYS A 153 -1.55 20.57 16.65
CA LYS A 153 -2.42 20.65 15.46
C LYS A 153 -2.94 19.26 15.12
N GLU A 154 -4.26 19.09 15.11
CA GLU A 154 -4.88 17.97 14.41
C GLU A 154 -4.63 18.16 12.91
N THR A 155 -3.87 17.25 12.30
CA THR A 155 -3.68 17.23 10.85
C THR A 155 -4.92 16.62 10.20
N SER A 156 -6.02 17.37 10.20
CA SER A 156 -7.34 16.91 9.77
C SER A 156 -7.67 17.24 8.31
N GLN A 157 -6.69 17.55 7.48
CA GLN A 157 -6.93 17.74 6.05
C GLN A 157 -5.79 17.17 5.26
N PHE A 158 -5.97 15.97 4.69
CA PHE A 158 -5.18 15.59 3.51
C PHE A 158 -5.82 14.48 2.65
N PRO A 159 -5.72 14.55 1.30
CA PRO A 159 -5.52 15.74 0.47
C PRO A 159 -6.86 16.36 0.06
N LEU A 160 -6.94 17.70 0.09
CA LEU A 160 -7.48 18.39 -1.08
C LEU A 160 -6.52 18.03 -2.22
N ILE A 161 -6.86 16.99 -2.99
CA ILE A 161 -6.40 16.96 -4.37
C ILE A 161 -6.83 18.34 -4.87
N LYS A 162 -5.92 19.14 -5.42
CA LYS A 162 -6.36 20.29 -6.21
C LYS A 162 -7.33 19.69 -7.22
N SER A 163 -8.63 19.84 -6.98
CA SER A 163 -9.64 19.52 -7.97
C SER A 163 -9.10 20.15 -9.24
N PRO A 164 -8.91 19.38 -10.31
CA PRO A 164 -8.38 19.94 -11.53
C PRO A 164 -9.18 21.21 -11.83
N ASP A 165 -8.50 22.29 -12.25
CA ASP A 165 -9.14 23.60 -12.45
C ASP A 165 -10.38 23.51 -13.37
N ARG A 166 -10.51 22.39 -14.10
CA ARG A 166 -11.73 21.91 -14.73
C ARG A 166 -12.03 20.46 -14.36
N LYS A 167 -13.31 20.11 -14.31
CA LYS A 167 -13.79 18.73 -14.29
C LYS A 167 -13.28 17.98 -15.53
N LYS A 168 -12.61 16.84 -15.33
CA LYS A 168 -12.19 15.95 -16.42
C LYS A 168 -13.41 15.19 -16.97
N GLU A 169 -13.46 15.00 -18.29
CA GLU A 169 -14.40 14.04 -18.88
C GLU A 169 -13.93 12.60 -18.64
N LEU A 170 -14.84 11.62 -18.64
CA LEU A 170 -14.51 10.21 -18.40
C LEU A 170 -13.33 9.72 -19.25
N ARG A 171 -13.38 9.97 -20.56
CA ARG A 171 -12.33 9.57 -21.54
C ARG A 171 -10.97 10.24 -21.34
N GLU A 172 -10.89 11.32 -20.57
CA GLU A 172 -9.62 11.99 -20.24
C GLU A 172 -8.89 11.34 -19.07
N ASN A 173 -9.51 10.34 -18.42
CA ASN A 173 -8.91 9.62 -17.32
C ASN A 173 -8.05 8.47 -17.82
N LYS A 174 -6.92 8.27 -17.15
CA LYS A 174 -6.03 7.15 -17.37
C LYS A 174 -6.01 6.24 -16.15
N ILE A 175 -6.30 4.96 -16.36
CA ILE A 175 -6.44 3.97 -15.28
C ILE A 175 -5.37 2.91 -15.41
N ILE A 176 -4.67 2.63 -14.31
CA ILE A 176 -3.81 1.46 -14.20
C ILE A 176 -4.60 0.32 -13.59
N LEU A 177 -4.63 -0.81 -14.29
CA LEU A 177 -5.11 -2.07 -13.77
C LEU A 177 -3.92 -2.93 -13.40
N ASP A 178 -3.95 -3.39 -12.16
CA ASP A 178 -2.86 -4.09 -11.52
C ASP A 178 -3.39 -5.40 -10.93
N TYR A 179 -2.54 -6.42 -10.87
CA TYR A 179 -2.82 -7.61 -10.10
C TYR A 179 -1.54 -8.13 -9.46
N SER A 180 -1.70 -8.83 -8.34
CA SER A 180 -0.55 -9.43 -7.65
C SER A 180 -0.24 -10.81 -8.23
N GLU A 181 0.98 -10.97 -8.75
CA GLU A 181 1.59 -12.28 -9.00
C GLU A 181 2.29 -12.86 -7.76
N ASN A 182 2.35 -12.10 -6.65
CA ASN A 182 3.12 -12.51 -5.49
C ASN A 182 2.51 -13.72 -4.78
N ILE A 183 3.40 -14.70 -4.60
CA ILE A 183 3.28 -15.99 -3.91
C ILE A 183 3.08 -15.82 -2.39
N GLU A 184 3.30 -14.61 -1.89
CA GLU A 184 3.74 -14.38 -0.50
C GLU A 184 2.60 -14.27 0.52
N ASP A 185 1.34 -14.16 0.09
CA ASP A 185 0.14 -14.12 0.97
C ASP A 185 -0.24 -15.48 1.58
N MET A 186 0.38 -16.59 1.13
CA MET A 186 -0.07 -17.93 1.49
C MET A 186 0.93 -18.66 2.38
N ASN A 187 0.57 -18.81 3.65
CA ASN A 187 1.32 -19.63 4.62
C ASN A 187 1.45 -21.11 4.21
N SER A 188 0.85 -21.54 3.09
CA SER A 188 1.11 -22.82 2.45
C SER A 188 0.92 -22.78 0.92
N SER A 189 1.99 -23.15 0.21
CA SER A 189 2.06 -23.82 -1.09
C SER A 189 1.80 -23.02 -2.38
N ASP A 190 2.64 -23.31 -3.38
CA ASP A 190 2.42 -23.13 -4.83
C ASP A 190 1.02 -23.58 -5.32
N LYS A 191 0.24 -24.26 -4.48
CA LYS A 191 -1.03 -24.91 -4.79
C LYS A 191 -2.04 -23.99 -5.45
N TYR A 192 -2.18 -22.74 -5.01
CA TYR A 192 -3.18 -21.82 -5.56
C TYR A 192 -2.56 -20.70 -6.39
N LEU A 193 -1.24 -20.66 -6.52
CA LEU A 193 -0.55 -19.53 -7.14
C LEU A 193 -0.98 -19.33 -8.60
N ASN A 194 -0.86 -20.38 -9.42
CA ASN A 194 -1.22 -20.31 -10.83
C ASN A 194 -2.69 -19.99 -11.04
N GLU A 195 -3.55 -20.53 -10.17
CA GLU A 195 -4.99 -20.28 -10.20
C GLU A 195 -5.32 -18.83 -9.84
N LYS A 196 -4.71 -18.30 -8.77
CA LYS A 196 -4.82 -16.89 -8.35
C LYS A 196 -4.38 -15.95 -9.46
N ILE A 197 -3.19 -16.17 -10.03
CA ILE A 197 -2.66 -15.36 -11.14
C ILE A 197 -3.63 -15.39 -12.33
N TYR A 198 -4.10 -16.57 -12.71
CA TYR A 198 -5.05 -16.71 -13.81
C TYR A 198 -6.35 -15.93 -13.56
N ILE A 199 -6.95 -16.08 -12.38
CA ILE A 199 -8.21 -15.42 -12.03
C ILE A 199 -8.03 -13.90 -11.98
N CYS A 200 -7.03 -13.39 -11.24
CA CYS A 200 -6.81 -11.95 -11.13
C CYS A 200 -6.51 -11.31 -12.50
N ARG A 201 -5.68 -11.97 -13.32
CA ARG A 201 -5.39 -11.52 -14.68
C ARG A 201 -6.65 -11.51 -15.56
N SER A 202 -7.51 -12.51 -15.43
CA SER A 202 -8.78 -12.58 -16.16
C SER A 202 -9.71 -11.42 -15.78
N VAL A 203 -9.88 -11.16 -14.48
CA VAL A 203 -10.66 -10.02 -13.97
C VAL A 203 -10.09 -8.69 -14.47
N VAL A 204 -8.78 -8.48 -14.38
CA VAL A 204 -8.11 -7.29 -14.91
C VAL A 204 -8.36 -7.11 -16.41
N ASN A 205 -8.27 -8.17 -17.21
CA ASN A 205 -8.54 -8.10 -18.65
C ASN A 205 -10.01 -7.76 -18.94
N PHE A 206 -10.97 -8.33 -18.20
CA PHE A 206 -12.38 -7.97 -18.36
C PHE A 206 -12.63 -6.51 -17.96
N CYS A 207 -12.04 -6.01 -16.86
CA CYS A 207 -12.12 -4.60 -16.50
C CYS A 207 -11.59 -3.71 -17.65
N ARG A 208 -10.43 -4.07 -18.21
CA ARG A 208 -9.82 -3.36 -19.34
C ARG A 208 -10.75 -3.32 -20.55
N ASP A 209 -11.30 -4.48 -20.93
CA ASP A 209 -12.16 -4.62 -22.10
C ASP A 209 -13.49 -3.85 -21.93
N ILE A 210 -14.02 -3.74 -20.70
CA ILE A 210 -15.21 -2.92 -20.42
C ILE A 210 -14.85 -1.43 -20.47
N LEU A 211 -13.78 -1.00 -19.80
CA LEU A 211 -13.33 0.40 -19.77
C LEU A 211 -12.97 0.94 -21.16
N THR A 212 -12.42 0.09 -22.03
CA THR A 212 -12.11 0.45 -23.43
C THR A 212 -13.36 0.86 -24.22
N ARG A 213 -14.53 0.29 -23.89
CA ARG A 213 -15.82 0.67 -24.53
C ARG A 213 -16.31 2.06 -24.13
N TYR A 214 -15.74 2.62 -23.07
CA TYR A 214 -15.99 3.99 -22.61
C TYR A 214 -14.88 4.96 -23.07
N ASP A 215 -14.01 4.54 -23.98
CA ASP A 215 -12.85 5.30 -24.48
C ASP A 215 -11.90 5.78 -23.36
N ILE A 216 -11.82 5.02 -22.25
CA ILE A 216 -10.91 5.29 -21.14
C ILE A 216 -9.56 4.60 -21.40
N GLU A 217 -8.47 5.35 -21.31
CA GLU A 217 -7.12 4.79 -21.47
C GLU A 217 -6.78 3.88 -20.27
N THR A 218 -6.46 2.62 -20.57
CA THR A 218 -6.07 1.64 -19.55
C THR A 218 -4.65 1.15 -19.75
N LEU A 219 -3.87 1.14 -18.68
CA LEU A 219 -2.52 0.58 -18.63
C LEU A 219 -2.49 -0.65 -17.72
N LEU A 220 -1.64 -1.62 -18.04
CA LEU A 220 -1.37 -2.76 -17.17
C LEU A 220 -0.04 -2.55 -16.46
N SER A 221 -0.01 -2.71 -15.13
CA SER A 221 1.23 -2.58 -14.35
C SER A 221 2.24 -3.70 -14.64
N ILE A 222 1.76 -4.87 -15.08
CA ILE A 222 2.54 -6.05 -15.48
C ILE A 222 2.42 -6.20 -17.01
N SER A 223 3.55 -6.17 -17.71
CA SER A 223 3.61 -6.43 -19.16
C SER A 223 3.79 -7.93 -19.43
N ILE A 224 3.04 -8.48 -20.38
CA ILE A 224 3.12 -9.90 -20.77
C ILE A 224 4.33 -10.15 -21.68
N ASP A 225 4.69 -9.16 -22.50
CA ASP A 225 5.72 -9.29 -23.53
C ASP A 225 7.12 -8.93 -23.02
N GLU A 226 7.17 -8.22 -21.90
CA GLU A 226 8.39 -7.80 -21.26
C GLU A 226 8.34 -8.38 -19.85
N LYS A 227 9.26 -9.29 -19.47
CA LYS A 227 9.47 -9.73 -18.07
C LYS A 227 9.91 -8.59 -17.13
N HIS A 228 9.54 -7.36 -17.45
CA HIS A 228 9.77 -6.13 -16.73
C HIS A 228 8.52 -5.89 -15.87
N ASN A 229 8.73 -5.46 -14.63
CA ASN A 229 7.70 -5.23 -13.61
C ASN A 229 7.21 -6.46 -12.82
N LEU A 230 8.02 -7.52 -12.71
CA LEU A 230 7.73 -8.64 -11.79
C LEU A 230 7.80 -8.21 -10.32
N PHE A 231 8.65 -7.23 -10.00
CA PHE A 231 8.79 -6.74 -8.64
C PHE A 231 7.79 -5.63 -8.35
N LEU A 232 7.33 -5.58 -7.09
CA LEU A 232 6.40 -4.56 -6.62
C LEU A 232 6.96 -3.14 -6.80
N SER A 233 8.27 -2.94 -6.60
CA SER A 233 8.95 -1.67 -6.83
C SER A 233 8.81 -1.16 -8.25
N ASP A 234 8.97 -2.04 -9.23
CA ASP A 234 8.95 -1.72 -10.65
C ASP A 234 7.52 -1.35 -11.08
N ARG A 235 6.51 -2.05 -10.54
CA ARG A 235 5.09 -1.73 -10.74
C ARG A 235 4.74 -0.34 -10.20
N ILE A 236 5.25 0.01 -9.01
CA ILE A 236 5.07 1.33 -8.40
C ILE A 236 5.77 2.41 -9.25
N GLU A 237 7.00 2.18 -9.69
CA GLU A 237 7.73 3.11 -10.56
C GLU A 237 7.00 3.31 -11.88
N TYR A 238 6.58 2.22 -12.53
CA TYR A 238 5.76 2.25 -13.74
C TYR A 238 4.47 3.06 -13.54
N ALA A 239 3.78 2.85 -12.42
CA ALA A 239 2.56 3.58 -12.14
C ALA A 239 2.83 5.08 -12.00
N ASN A 240 3.88 5.43 -11.26
CA ASN A 240 4.25 6.82 -11.00
C ASN A 240 4.69 7.60 -12.24
N ARG A 241 5.35 6.94 -13.21
CA ARG A 241 5.73 7.57 -14.49
C ARG A 241 4.59 7.67 -15.51
N SER A 242 3.51 6.92 -15.31
CA SER A 242 2.42 6.78 -16.29
C SER A 242 1.45 7.96 -16.31
N ASN A 243 1.53 8.88 -15.33
CA ASN A 243 0.59 9.99 -15.17
C ASN A 243 -0.88 9.52 -15.16
N ALA A 244 -1.14 8.39 -14.50
CA ALA A 244 -2.47 7.83 -14.33
C ALA A 244 -3.26 8.58 -13.25
N ASP A 245 -4.58 8.58 -13.35
CA ASP A 245 -5.51 9.20 -12.40
C ASP A 245 -5.94 8.23 -11.29
N LEU A 246 -6.02 6.94 -11.64
CA LEU A 246 -6.47 5.87 -10.76
C LEU A 246 -5.63 4.61 -10.97
N LEU A 247 -5.32 3.90 -9.88
CA LEU A 247 -4.78 2.55 -9.88
C LEU A 247 -5.74 1.61 -9.15
N VAL A 248 -6.10 0.51 -9.79
CA VAL A 248 -6.94 -0.55 -9.21
C VAL A 248 -6.14 -1.86 -9.21
N SER A 249 -5.77 -2.31 -8.02
CA SER A 249 -5.06 -3.57 -7.81
C SER A 249 -6.03 -4.69 -7.46
N ILE A 250 -6.00 -5.80 -8.20
CA ILE A 250 -6.85 -6.97 -7.97
C ILE A 250 -6.03 -8.07 -7.31
N ASN A 251 -6.50 -8.53 -6.15
CA ASN A 251 -5.91 -9.64 -5.41
C ASN A 251 -7.00 -10.63 -4.98
N LEU A 252 -6.63 -11.77 -4.38
CA LEU A 252 -7.57 -12.71 -3.77
C LEU A 252 -7.16 -12.97 -2.34
N ASN A 253 -8.14 -12.91 -1.45
CA ASN A 253 -7.96 -13.11 -0.02
C ASN A 253 -7.50 -14.55 0.26
N TYR A 254 -6.77 -14.73 1.36
CA TYR A 254 -6.35 -16.04 1.86
C TYR A 254 -6.48 -16.10 3.38
N SER A 255 -6.96 -17.24 3.87
CA SER A 255 -6.94 -17.57 5.29
C SER A 255 -6.62 -19.04 5.49
N ILE A 256 -6.00 -19.34 6.65
CA ILE A 256 -5.84 -20.72 7.13
C ILE A 256 -7.21 -21.30 7.51
N ASP A 257 -8.12 -20.45 7.97
CA ASP A 257 -9.52 -20.79 8.15
C ASP A 257 -10.19 -20.92 6.77
N LYS A 258 -10.60 -22.15 6.45
CA LYS A 258 -11.22 -22.48 5.15
C LYS A 258 -12.66 -21.98 5.05
N ASP A 259 -13.27 -21.58 6.17
CA ASP A 259 -14.62 -21.03 6.20
C ASP A 259 -14.63 -19.50 6.01
N ALA A 260 -13.48 -18.83 6.14
CA ALA A 260 -13.34 -17.42 5.79
C ALA A 260 -13.77 -17.19 4.32
N ASN A 261 -14.63 -16.19 4.10
CA ASN A 261 -15.21 -15.87 2.80
C ASN A 261 -15.63 -14.40 2.74
N GLY A 262 -15.86 -13.89 1.53
CA GLY A 262 -16.34 -12.53 1.31
C GLY A 262 -15.37 -11.59 0.60
N CYS A 263 -15.83 -10.36 0.41
CA CYS A 263 -15.11 -9.30 -0.28
C CYS A 263 -14.53 -8.28 0.70
N SER A 264 -13.28 -7.86 0.47
CA SER A 264 -12.64 -6.73 1.15
C SER A 264 -12.05 -5.77 0.13
N CYS A 265 -12.10 -4.46 0.42
CA CYS A 265 -11.38 -3.44 -0.34
C CYS A 265 -10.44 -2.66 0.58
N PHE A 266 -9.33 -2.19 0.05
CA PHE A 266 -8.28 -1.52 0.81
C PHE A 266 -7.90 -0.19 0.17
N TYR A 267 -7.65 0.80 1.03
CA TYR A 267 -7.18 2.13 0.65
C TYR A 267 -6.00 2.53 1.54
N PHE A 268 -5.18 3.48 1.10
CA PHE A 268 -4.05 3.93 1.90
C PHE A 268 -4.52 4.58 3.20
N LYS A 269 -4.02 4.08 4.34
CA LYS A 269 -4.16 4.70 5.67
C LYS A 269 -2.82 4.62 6.41
N GLY A 270 -2.25 5.77 6.71
CA GLY A 270 -1.10 5.92 7.58
C GLY A 270 -1.50 6.16 9.05
N LEU A 271 -0.52 6.57 9.87
CA LEU A 271 -0.71 6.80 11.31
C LEU A 271 -1.66 7.98 11.61
N LYS A 272 -1.61 9.04 10.81
CA LYS A 272 -2.36 10.29 11.05
C LYS A 272 -3.16 10.78 9.84
N SER A 273 -3.10 10.08 8.72
CA SER A 273 -3.86 10.41 7.53
C SER A 273 -4.30 9.17 6.78
N HIS A 274 -5.16 9.38 5.80
CA HIS A 274 -5.58 8.36 4.85
C HIS A 274 -5.99 9.00 3.53
N SER A 275 -6.01 8.20 2.47
CA SER A 275 -6.49 8.64 1.16
C SER A 275 -8.02 8.74 1.17
N ILE A 276 -8.56 9.96 1.27
CA ILE A 276 -9.99 10.25 1.09
C ILE A 276 -10.52 9.74 -0.26
N PRO A 277 -9.89 10.07 -1.42
CA PRO A 277 -10.33 9.56 -2.72
C PRO A 277 -10.26 8.02 -2.79
N GLY A 278 -9.21 7.41 -2.25
CA GLY A 278 -9.08 5.96 -2.16
C GLY A 278 -10.18 5.34 -1.29
N TYR A 279 -10.50 5.95 -0.15
CA TYR A 279 -11.61 5.53 0.72
C TYR A 279 -12.95 5.58 -0.02
N ARG A 280 -13.23 6.67 -0.75
CA ARG A 280 -14.49 6.81 -1.52
C ARG A 280 -14.65 5.69 -2.54
N ILE A 281 -13.67 5.50 -3.43
CA ILE A 281 -13.78 4.47 -4.47
C ILE A 281 -13.78 3.05 -3.89
N ALA A 282 -13.03 2.81 -2.81
CA ALA A 282 -13.05 1.51 -2.13
C ALA A 282 -14.45 1.15 -1.59
N ASN A 283 -15.19 2.11 -1.02
CA ASN A 283 -16.57 1.87 -0.58
C ASN A 283 -17.52 1.63 -1.76
N LEU A 284 -17.40 2.40 -2.85
CA LEU A 284 -18.23 2.18 -4.05
C LEU A 284 -18.04 0.77 -4.63
N ILE A 285 -16.78 0.31 -4.73
CA ILE A 285 -16.49 -1.05 -5.21
C ILE A 285 -17.03 -2.10 -4.23
N GLN A 286 -16.80 -1.92 -2.93
CA GLN A 286 -17.26 -2.83 -1.87
C GLN A 286 -18.79 -3.00 -1.89
N ASP A 287 -19.53 -1.90 -1.94
CA ASP A 287 -21.01 -1.89 -1.91
C ASP A 287 -21.58 -2.58 -3.15
N ARG A 288 -21.01 -2.33 -4.34
CA ARG A 288 -21.46 -2.98 -5.58
C ARG A 288 -21.21 -4.48 -5.56
N ILE A 289 -19.98 -4.91 -5.25
CA ILE A 289 -19.63 -6.34 -5.23
C ILE A 289 -20.49 -7.09 -4.22
N THR A 290 -20.57 -6.61 -2.97
CA THR A 290 -21.34 -7.28 -1.90
C THR A 290 -22.84 -7.25 -2.18
N GLY A 291 -23.36 -6.12 -2.66
CA GLY A 291 -24.77 -5.92 -2.99
C GLY A 291 -25.25 -6.78 -4.15
N ASN A 292 -24.48 -6.86 -5.24
CA ASN A 292 -24.89 -7.53 -6.47
C ASN A 292 -24.50 -9.02 -6.51
N LEU A 293 -23.35 -9.40 -5.93
CA LEU A 293 -22.90 -10.80 -5.91
C LEU A 293 -23.38 -11.56 -4.67
N LYS A 294 -23.98 -10.86 -3.69
CA LYS A 294 -24.47 -11.41 -2.42
C LYS A 294 -23.41 -12.20 -1.67
N VAL A 295 -22.17 -11.70 -1.68
CA VAL A 295 -21.05 -12.24 -0.90
C VAL A 295 -21.00 -11.58 0.47
N GLN A 296 -20.31 -12.23 1.43
CA GLN A 296 -20.08 -11.65 2.75
C GLN A 296 -19.33 -10.31 2.61
N ASP A 297 -19.83 -9.29 3.30
CA ASP A 297 -19.16 -8.00 3.38
C ASP A 297 -18.10 -8.04 4.50
N CYS A 298 -16.82 -8.07 4.11
CA CYS A 298 -15.70 -7.99 5.04
C CYS A 298 -15.26 -6.54 5.30
N ARG A 299 -15.96 -5.55 4.74
CA ARG A 299 -15.77 -4.11 4.85
C ARG A 299 -14.54 -3.57 4.13
N VAL A 300 -14.48 -2.24 4.07
CA VAL A 300 -13.31 -1.49 3.59
C VAL A 300 -12.31 -1.28 4.73
N HIS A 301 -11.03 -1.50 4.44
CA HIS A 301 -9.94 -1.39 5.42
C HIS A 301 -8.91 -0.35 4.99
N GLY A 302 -8.46 0.45 5.94
CA GLY A 302 -7.27 1.28 5.74
C GLY A 302 -6.03 0.42 5.91
N ALA A 303 -5.14 0.41 4.92
CA ALA A 303 -3.92 -0.37 4.91
C ALA A 303 -2.71 0.47 4.52
N ASN A 304 -1.52 0.01 4.89
CA ASN A 304 -0.26 0.69 4.63
C ASN A 304 0.55 -0.02 3.50
N TYR A 305 -0.16 -0.69 2.59
CA TYR A 305 0.46 -1.48 1.53
C TYR A 305 1.29 -0.62 0.59
N ALA A 306 2.44 -1.12 0.17
CA ALA A 306 3.38 -0.40 -0.70
C ALA A 306 2.72 0.11 -1.99
N ILE A 307 1.91 -0.71 -2.66
CA ILE A 307 1.19 -0.31 -3.89
C ILE A 307 0.18 0.83 -3.65
N LEU A 308 -0.40 0.92 -2.45
CA LEU A 308 -1.35 1.98 -2.09
C LEU A 308 -0.64 3.25 -1.61
N LYS A 309 0.47 3.07 -0.89
CA LYS A 309 1.23 4.13 -0.21
C LYS A 309 2.18 4.87 -1.14
N GLU A 310 2.82 4.17 -2.07
CA GLU A 310 3.96 4.70 -2.83
C GLU A 310 3.59 5.17 -4.24
N THR A 311 2.33 5.01 -4.61
CA THR A 311 1.78 5.47 -5.87
C THR A 311 1.27 6.90 -5.75
N ASN A 312 1.45 7.70 -6.81
CA ASN A 312 1.16 9.13 -6.82
C ASN A 312 -0.31 9.45 -7.16
N MET A 313 -1.06 8.47 -7.65
CA MET A 313 -2.45 8.61 -8.05
C MET A 313 -3.39 8.00 -7.01
N THR A 314 -4.71 8.20 -7.17
CA THR A 314 -5.68 7.50 -6.31
C THR A 314 -5.48 5.99 -6.48
N SER A 315 -5.35 5.25 -5.40
CA SER A 315 -5.10 3.81 -5.44
C SER A 315 -6.04 3.04 -4.53
N VAL A 316 -6.51 1.89 -5.01
CA VAL A 316 -7.37 0.95 -4.29
C VAL A 316 -6.95 -0.48 -4.60
N MET A 317 -7.04 -1.36 -3.60
CA MET A 317 -6.88 -2.80 -3.78
C MET A 317 -8.21 -3.51 -3.50
N VAL A 318 -8.58 -4.44 -4.36
CA VAL A 318 -9.86 -5.17 -4.33
C VAL A 318 -9.56 -6.65 -4.17
N GLU A 319 -10.13 -7.24 -3.13
CA GLU A 319 -10.07 -8.68 -2.86
C GLU A 319 -11.49 -9.24 -2.81
N PRO A 320 -12.06 -9.66 -3.96
CA PRO A 320 -13.48 -9.96 -4.09
C PRO A 320 -13.93 -11.25 -3.42
N ALA A 321 -12.99 -12.15 -3.08
CA ALA A 321 -13.26 -13.46 -2.49
C ALA A 321 -11.98 -14.10 -1.92
N PHE A 322 -12.15 -15.15 -1.10
CA PHE A 322 -11.07 -15.97 -0.57
C PHE A 322 -10.78 -17.17 -1.49
N ILE A 323 -9.58 -17.24 -2.07
CA ILE A 323 -9.15 -18.40 -2.87
C ILE A 323 -8.95 -19.67 -2.00
N SER A 324 -8.71 -19.47 -0.70
CA SER A 324 -8.62 -20.57 0.28
C SER A 324 -9.98 -21.23 0.54
N ASN A 325 -11.08 -20.50 0.34
CA ASN A 325 -12.44 -21.03 0.53
C ASN A 325 -12.85 -21.93 -0.64
N PRO A 326 -13.15 -23.22 -0.43
CA PRO A 326 -13.47 -24.12 -1.53
C PRO A 326 -14.71 -23.70 -2.34
N LYS A 327 -15.74 -23.12 -1.70
CA LYS A 327 -16.98 -22.72 -2.38
C LYS A 327 -16.77 -21.47 -3.23
N GLU A 328 -16.06 -20.48 -2.70
CA GLU A 328 -15.74 -19.28 -3.48
C GLU A 328 -14.77 -19.60 -4.62
N ARG A 329 -13.78 -20.47 -4.38
CA ARG A 329 -12.83 -20.89 -5.40
C ARG A 329 -13.49 -21.54 -6.60
N GLU A 330 -14.46 -22.44 -6.42
CA GLU A 330 -15.17 -23.03 -7.57
C GLU A 330 -15.92 -21.96 -8.38
N ARG A 331 -16.56 -20.98 -7.73
CA ARG A 331 -17.19 -19.84 -8.43
C ARG A 331 -16.16 -18.98 -9.15
N LEU A 332 -15.01 -18.71 -8.53
CA LEU A 332 -13.95 -17.89 -9.11
C LEU A 332 -13.36 -18.48 -10.39
N LYS A 333 -13.47 -19.79 -10.63
CA LYS A 333 -13.05 -20.43 -11.89
C LYS A 333 -14.04 -20.18 -13.04
N GLU A 334 -15.28 -19.82 -12.74
CA GLU A 334 -16.29 -19.55 -13.75
C GLU A 334 -16.08 -18.18 -14.38
N SER A 335 -15.81 -18.12 -15.70
CA SER A 335 -15.62 -16.85 -16.41
C SER A 335 -16.81 -15.89 -16.25
N GLY A 336 -18.03 -16.42 -16.18
CA GLY A 336 -19.23 -15.60 -15.94
C GLY A 336 -19.22 -14.91 -14.57
N TYR A 337 -18.61 -15.52 -13.55
CA TYR A 337 -18.46 -14.89 -12.24
C TYR A 337 -17.34 -13.84 -12.24
N GLN A 338 -16.22 -14.12 -12.92
CA GLN A 338 -15.12 -13.17 -13.13
C GLN A 338 -15.60 -11.90 -13.88
N ILE A 339 -16.44 -12.06 -14.91
CA ILE A 339 -17.07 -10.93 -15.63
C ILE A 339 -17.92 -10.10 -14.68
N LYS A 340 -18.78 -10.74 -13.87
CA LYS A 340 -19.62 -10.03 -12.89
C LYS A 340 -18.80 -9.26 -11.86
N ILE A 341 -17.69 -9.81 -11.37
CA ILE A 341 -16.76 -9.06 -10.49
C ILE A 341 -16.25 -7.81 -11.23
N SER A 342 -15.82 -7.98 -12.47
CA SER A 342 -15.25 -6.91 -13.29
C SER A 342 -16.27 -5.80 -13.61
N GLU A 343 -17.51 -6.16 -13.92
CA GLU A 343 -18.62 -5.22 -14.13
C GLU A 343 -18.86 -4.35 -12.89
N ASN A 344 -18.91 -4.96 -11.70
CA ASN A 344 -19.12 -4.22 -10.46
C ASN A 344 -17.96 -3.25 -10.15
N ILE A 345 -16.72 -3.66 -10.42
CA ILE A 345 -15.54 -2.80 -10.26
C ILE A 345 -15.61 -1.63 -11.25
N VAL A 346 -15.88 -1.89 -12.52
CA VAL A 346 -15.91 -0.85 -13.56
C VAL A 346 -17.06 0.12 -13.36
N GLU A 347 -18.25 -0.34 -12.96
CA GLU A 347 -19.37 0.55 -12.63
C GLU A 347 -19.02 1.50 -11.48
N ALA A 348 -18.36 1.02 -10.42
CA ALA A 348 -17.88 1.88 -9.34
C ALA A 348 -16.82 2.89 -9.81
N ILE A 349 -15.92 2.48 -10.70
CA ILE A 349 -14.93 3.39 -11.32
C ILE A 349 -15.64 4.49 -12.11
N LEU A 350 -16.60 4.13 -12.96
CA LEU A 350 -17.33 5.10 -13.79
C LEU A 350 -18.12 6.08 -12.94
N GLU A 351 -18.78 5.61 -11.88
CA GLU A 351 -19.48 6.46 -10.90
C GLU A 351 -18.49 7.40 -10.21
N TYR A 352 -17.39 6.87 -9.67
CA TYR A 352 -16.36 7.65 -8.99
C TYR A 352 -15.77 8.76 -9.88
N LEU A 353 -15.47 8.45 -11.14
CA LEU A 353 -14.93 9.42 -12.09
C LEU A 353 -15.97 10.45 -12.56
N SER A 354 -17.25 10.09 -12.57
CA SER A 354 -18.35 11.02 -12.91
C SER A 354 -18.61 12.05 -11.80
N ASP A 355 -18.32 11.68 -10.55
CA ASP A 355 -18.52 12.50 -9.34
C ASP A 355 -17.35 13.44 -9.01
N GLN A 356 -16.28 13.44 -9.83
CA GLN A 356 -15.12 14.32 -9.67
C GLN A 356 -15.36 15.75 -10.15
#